data_AF-A0A345XWS1-F1
#
_entry.id   AF-A0A345XWS1-F1
#
_cell.length_a   1.000
_cell.length_b   1.000
_cell.length_c   1.000
_cell.angle_alpha   90.00
_cell.angle_beta   90.00
_cell.angle_gamma   90.00
#
_symmetry.space_group_name_H-M   'P 1'
#
loop_
_entity.id
_entity.type
_entity.pdbx_description
1 polymer ?
#
loop_
_entity_poly.entity_id
_entity_poly.type
_entity_poly.pdbx_seq_one_letter_code
_entity_poly.pdbx_strand_id
1 'polypeptide(L)' 'MSAPAPHLVRVEKGQASPEELAAVTAILLARAATPPAHAGVNRGRSKAGWRRLERTAGFHAPHSWQH' A
#
# COMPACT_ATOMS: atom_id res chain seq x y z
N MET A 1 -26.27 -10.61 18.48
CA MET A 1 -26.12 -10.47 17.02
C MET A 1 -24.77 -9.86 16.73
N SER A 2 -23.87 -10.57 16.03
CA SER A 2 -22.58 -10.01 15.61
C SER A 2 -22.85 -9.03 14.47
N ALA A 3 -22.48 -7.76 14.62
CA ALA A 3 -22.58 -6.82 13.52
C ALA A 3 -21.65 -7.31 12.39
N PRO A 4 -22.07 -7.26 11.10
CA PRO A 4 -21.14 -7.54 10.03
C PRO A 4 -19.99 -6.56 10.18
N ALA A 5 -18.78 -7.09 10.37
CA ALA A 5 -17.59 -6.25 10.32
C ALA A 5 -17.66 -5.48 8.99
N PRO A 6 -17.50 -4.14 8.99
CA PRO A 6 -17.42 -3.41 7.74
C PRO A 6 -16.42 -4.13 6.84
N HIS A 7 -16.76 -4.35 5.57
CA HIS A 7 -15.87 -5.04 4.63
C HIS A 7 -14.52 -4.30 4.61
N LEU A 8 -13.54 -4.84 5.35
CA LEU A 8 -12.26 -4.19 5.60
C LEU A 8 -11.43 -4.06 4.31
N VAL A 9 -11.71 -4.93 3.34
CA VAL A 9 -11.04 -4.99 2.04
C VAL A 9 -12.10 -5.26 0.95
N ARG A 10 -11.99 -4.55 -0.18
CA ARG A 10 -12.85 -4.71 -1.37
C ARG A 10 -11.99 -5.10 -2.57
N VAL A 11 -12.49 -6.04 -3.39
CA VAL A 11 -11.85 -6.43 -4.64
C VAL A 11 -12.42 -5.58 -5.77
N GLU A 12 -11.59 -4.76 -6.42
CA GLU A 12 -12.01 -3.92 -7.56
C GLU A 12 -12.04 -4.68 -8.89
N LYS A 13 -11.14 -5.66 -9.05
CA LYS A 13 -10.97 -6.44 -10.28
C LYS A 13 -10.56 -7.86 -9.96
N GLY A 14 -11.05 -8.82 -10.74
CA GLY A 14 -10.80 -10.25 -10.54
C GLY A 14 -11.67 -10.84 -9.43
N GLN A 15 -11.30 -12.04 -8.97
CA GLN A 15 -11.90 -12.73 -7.83
C GLN A 15 -10.78 -13.17 -6.90
N ALA A 16 -11.03 -13.11 -5.61
CA ALA A 16 -10.13 -13.62 -4.59
C ALA A 16 -10.88 -14.69 -3.79
N SER A 17 -10.20 -15.77 -3.45
CA SER A 17 -10.78 -16.78 -2.58
C SER A 17 -10.99 -16.20 -1.16
N PRO A 18 -11.87 -16.81 -0.36
CA PRO A 18 -12.04 -16.43 1.04
C PRO A 18 -10.72 -16.46 1.83
N GLU A 19 -9.85 -17.43 1.54
CA GLU A 19 -8.54 -17.60 2.18
C GLU A 19 -7.57 -16.48 1.79
N GLU A 20 -7.56 -16.08 0.52
CA GLU A 20 -6.75 -14.95 0.05
C GLU A 20 -7.18 -13.63 0.70
N LEU A 21 -8.49 -13.38 0.80
CA LEU A 21 -9.03 -12.21 1.50
C LEU A 21 -8.69 -12.22 3.00
N ALA A 22 -8.78 -13.39 3.64
CA ALA A 22 -8.42 -13.55 5.04
C ALA A 22 -6.92 -13.29 5.27
N ALA A 23 -6.05 -13.80 4.39
CA ALA A 23 -4.61 -13.60 4.47
C ALA A 23 -4.23 -12.12 4.37
N VAL A 24 -4.78 -11.39 3.39
CA VAL A 24 -4.53 -9.96 3.21
C VAL A 24 -5.04 -9.16 4.42
N THR A 25 -6.24 -9.48 4.91
CA THR A 25 -6.80 -8.82 6.09
C THR A 25 -5.94 -9.06 7.34
N ALA A 26 -5.50 -10.31 7.57
CA ALA A 26 -4.64 -10.66 8.68
C ALA A 26 -3.30 -9.91 8.64
N ILE A 27 -2.69 -9.80 7.45
CA ILE A 27 -1.46 -9.01 7.27
C ILE A 27 -1.70 -7.55 7.61
N LEU A 28 -2.78 -6.93 7.09
CA LEU A 28 -3.08 -5.52 7.36
C LEU A 28 -3.29 -5.26 8.85
N LEU A 29 -4.03 -6.12 9.53
CA LEU A 29 -4.26 -6.01 10.98
C LEU A 29 -2.96 -6.22 11.77
N ALA A 30 -2.14 -7.20 11.42
CA ALA A 30 -0.85 -7.43 12.05
C ALA A 30 0.08 -6.22 11.91
N ARG A 31 0.10 -5.60 10.71
CA ARG A 31 0.88 -4.38 10.44
C ARG A 31 0.36 -3.18 11.23
N ALA A 32 -0.96 -3.01 11.34
CA ALA A 32 -1.57 -1.94 12.12
C ALA A 32 -1.31 -2.09 13.63
N ALA A 33 -1.29 -3.33 14.13
CA ALA A 33 -0.99 -3.64 15.52
C ALA A 33 0.50 -3.48 15.87
N THR A 34 1.39 -3.49 14.89
CA THR A 34 2.84 -3.35 15.12
C THR A 34 3.19 -1.89 15.40
N PRO A 35 3.74 -1.56 16.59
CA PRO A 35 4.21 -0.21 16.87
C PRO A 35 5.25 0.20 15.82
N PRO A 36 5.30 1.48 15.42
CA PRO A 36 6.37 1.96 14.56
C PRO A 36 7.69 1.68 15.26
N ALA A 37 8.48 0.75 14.72
CA ALA A 37 9.86 0.59 15.14
C ALA A 37 10.49 1.99 15.10
N HIS A 38 11.11 2.43 16.19
CA HIS A 38 11.84 3.69 16.24
C HIS A 38 12.96 3.64 15.19
N ALA A 39 12.61 3.94 13.95
CA ALA A 39 13.53 4.26 12.89
C ALA A 39 14.16 5.57 13.34
N GLY A 40 15.33 5.48 13.94
CA GLY A 40 16.16 6.63 14.26
C GLY A 40 16.18 7.56 13.05
N VAL A 41 15.82 8.82 13.28
CA VAL A 41 15.92 9.97 12.36
C VAL A 41 15.74 9.57 10.88
N ASN A 42 14.49 9.64 10.43
CA ASN A 42 14.06 9.68 9.03
C ASN A 42 15.14 10.31 8.11
N ARG A 43 16.03 9.49 7.51
CA ARG A 43 16.62 9.85 6.22
C ARG A 43 15.44 9.76 5.27
N GLY A 44 15.02 10.93 4.80
CA GLY A 44 13.75 11.17 4.13
C GLY A 44 13.25 9.97 3.36
N ARG A 45 12.20 9.33 3.88
CA ARG A 45 11.46 8.30 3.15
C ARG A 45 11.16 8.89 1.77
N SER A 46 11.61 8.21 0.71
CA SER A 46 11.21 8.51 -0.67
C SER A 46 9.70 8.35 -0.73
N LYS A 47 8.97 9.39 -0.32
CA LYS A 47 7.57 9.53 -0.71
C LYS A 47 7.66 9.53 -2.22
N ALA A 48 7.09 8.51 -2.87
CA ALA A 48 6.85 8.58 -4.29
C ALA A 48 6.23 9.95 -4.53
N GLY A 49 6.97 10.84 -5.19
CA GLY A 49 6.48 12.16 -5.47
C GLY A 49 5.32 11.93 -6.40
N TRP A 50 4.09 11.98 -5.89
CA TRP A 50 2.89 12.04 -6.72
C TRP A 50 2.97 13.38 -7.43
N ARG A 51 3.74 13.42 -8.53
CA ARG A 51 3.97 14.62 -9.30
C ARG A 51 2.77 14.78 -10.22
N ARG A 52 2.31 16.03 -10.38
CA ARG A 52 1.40 16.38 -11.48
C ARG A 52 2.09 16.04 -12.79
N LEU A 53 1.63 14.98 -13.47
CA LEU A 53 2.19 14.57 -14.76
C LEU A 53 2.08 15.68 -15.80
N GLU A 54 1.07 16.54 -15.70
CA GLU A 54 0.87 17.70 -16.58
C GLU A 54 1.95 18.79 -16.47
N ARG A 55 2.83 18.73 -15.47
CA ARG A 55 3.97 19.67 -15.30
C ARG A 55 5.34 19.02 -15.47
N THR A 56 5.38 17.74 -15.83
CA THR A 56 6.62 16.99 -16.04
C THR A 56 6.74 16.65 -17.52
N ALA A 57 7.93 16.77 -18.11
CA ALA A 57 8.17 16.32 -19.48
C ALA A 57 7.77 14.85 -19.59
N GLY A 58 6.77 14.57 -20.43
CA GLY A 58 6.14 13.25 -20.56
C GLY A 58 7.04 12.28 -21.32
N PHE A 59 8.11 11.80 -20.68
CA PHE A 59 8.81 10.55 -20.94
C PHE A 59 10.04 10.48 -20.02
N HIS A 60 10.14 9.43 -19.21
CA HIS A 60 11.38 9.07 -18.53
C HIS A 60 11.94 7.81 -19.20
N ALA A 61 13.25 7.79 -19.43
CA ALA A 61 13.89 6.67 -20.07
C ALA A 61 13.64 5.36 -19.28
N PRO A 62 13.50 4.20 -19.94
CA PRO A 62 13.11 2.93 -19.30
C PRO A 62 14.01 2.47 -18.14
N HIS A 63 15.24 3.00 -18.05
CA HIS A 63 16.23 2.66 -17.02
C HIS A 63 16.23 3.62 -15.82
N SER A 64 15.30 4.58 -15.74
CA SER A 64 15.27 5.57 -14.65
C SER A 64 14.91 4.99 -13.27
N TRP A 65 14.50 3.73 -13.21
CA TRP A 65 14.13 3.02 -11.98
C TRP A 65 15.30 2.27 -11.34
N GLN A 66 16.46 2.22 -12.00
CA GLN A 66 17.64 1.48 -11.53
C GLN A 66 18.65 2.33 -10.76
N HIS A 67 18.33 3.60 -10.48
CA HIS A 67 19.16 4.53 -9.70
C HIS A 67 18.50 4.93 -8.38
#